data_AF-A0A382MIR6-F1
#
_entry.id   AF-A0A382MIR6-F1
#
_cell.length_a   1.000
_cell.length_b   1.000
_cell.length_c   1.000
_cell.angle_alpha   90.00
_cell.angle_beta   90.00
_cell.angle_gamma   90.00
#
_symmetry.space_group_name_H-M   'P 1'
#
loop_
_entity.id
_entity.type
_entity.pdbx_description
1 polymer ?
#
loop_
_entity_poly.entity_id
_entity_poly.type
_entity_poly.pdbx_seq_one_letter_code
_entity_poly.pdbx_strand_id
1 'polypeptide(L)'
;MASHHFHVQQDRTIEFPNVTGYKTLVCDLHMHTVFSDGSVWPNIRVQEAKRDGVHVIATTEHLEYQPWSKDLPHPDRNRSFELASSFAKNTDVMVINGSEITRDMPPGHANAIFIKDANKLMVADPIDAY
;
A
#
# COMPACT_ATOMS: atom_id res chain seq x y z
N MET A 1 -4.34 -24.53 35.67
CA MET A 1 -5.56 -24.33 34.85
C MET A 1 -5.17 -23.43 33.70
N ALA A 2 -4.98 -23.98 32.49
CA ALA A 2 -4.66 -23.16 31.33
C ALA A 2 -5.95 -22.50 30.82
N SER A 3 -5.99 -21.17 30.83
CA SER A 3 -7.05 -20.40 30.19
C SER A 3 -6.98 -20.63 28.68
N HIS A 4 -7.95 -21.36 28.13
CA HIS A 4 -8.18 -21.38 26.68
C HIS A 4 -8.90 -20.09 26.32
N HIS A 5 -8.14 -19.09 25.88
CA HIS A 5 -8.69 -17.91 25.25
C HIS A 5 -9.29 -18.31 23.91
N PHE A 6 -10.62 -18.48 23.88
CA PHE A 6 -11.38 -18.58 22.65
C PHE A 6 -11.41 -17.20 21.98
N HIS A 7 -10.50 -16.96 21.04
CA HIS A 7 -10.69 -15.87 20.08
C HIS A 7 -11.81 -16.30 19.13
N VAL A 8 -13.01 -15.73 19.31
CA VAL A 8 -14.02 -15.75 18.26
C VAL A 8 -13.45 -14.93 17.11
N GLN A 9 -12.92 -15.62 16.11
CA GLN A 9 -12.51 -15.00 14.85
C GLN A 9 -13.78 -14.56 14.14
N GLN A 10 -14.21 -13.33 14.40
CA GLN A 10 -15.23 -12.67 13.60
C GLN A 10 -14.73 -12.64 12.16
N ASP A 11 -15.54 -13.17 11.24
CA ASP A 11 -15.24 -13.11 9.82
C ASP A 11 -15.27 -11.65 9.39
N ARG A 12 -14.11 -11.12 8.97
CA ARG A 12 -13.92 -9.73 8.54
C ARG A 12 -13.94 -9.59 7.02
N THR A 13 -14.16 -10.69 6.31
CA THR A 13 -14.04 -10.75 4.86
C THR A 13 -15.09 -9.86 4.20
N ILE A 14 -14.63 -8.95 3.33
CA ILE A 14 -15.50 -8.11 2.50
C ILE A 14 -15.88 -8.91 1.25
N GLU A 15 -17.16 -9.21 1.09
CA GLU A 15 -17.67 -9.96 -0.06
C GLU A 15 -18.74 -9.19 -0.82
N PHE A 16 -18.56 -9.11 -2.14
CA PHE A 16 -19.54 -8.54 -3.06
C PHE A 16 -19.84 -9.53 -4.19
N PRO A 17 -21.08 -9.59 -4.71
CA PRO A 17 -21.38 -10.42 -5.84
C PRO A 17 -20.62 -9.97 -7.10
N ASN A 18 -20.34 -10.93 -7.97
CA ASN A 18 -19.86 -10.64 -9.33
C ASN A 18 -21.00 -10.10 -10.19
N VAL A 19 -20.67 -9.17 -11.09
CA VAL A 19 -21.60 -8.76 -12.17
C VAL A 19 -21.38 -9.64 -13.40
N THR A 20 -22.43 -9.86 -14.21
CA THR A 20 -22.36 -10.77 -15.37
C THR A 20 -21.20 -10.43 -16.30
N GLY A 21 -20.30 -11.39 -16.51
CA GLY A 21 -19.12 -11.23 -17.38
C GLY A 21 -17.87 -10.65 -16.70
N TYR A 22 -17.93 -10.29 -15.42
CA TYR A 22 -16.79 -9.69 -14.70
C TYR A 22 -16.59 -10.33 -13.31
N LYS A 23 -15.38 -10.17 -12.75
CA LYS A 23 -15.06 -10.51 -11.37
C LYS A 23 -14.95 -9.23 -10.54
N THR A 24 -15.69 -9.14 -9.45
CA THR A 24 -15.58 -8.02 -8.50
C THR A 24 -14.31 -8.19 -7.66
N LEU A 25 -13.47 -7.16 -7.61
CA LEU A 25 -12.27 -7.14 -6.76
C LEU A 25 -12.42 -6.04 -5.71
N VAL A 26 -12.12 -6.40 -4.46
CA VAL A 26 -12.01 -5.43 -3.36
C VAL A 26 -10.58 -4.90 -3.37
N CYS A 27 -10.43 -3.59 -3.47
CA CYS A 27 -9.13 -2.95 -3.62
C CYS A 27 -8.94 -1.86 -2.57
N ASP A 28 -7.71 -1.74 -2.07
CA ASP A 28 -7.23 -0.56 -1.35
C ASP A 28 -6.09 0.07 -2.15
N LEU A 29 -6.35 1.22 -2.76
CA LEU A 29 -5.43 1.86 -3.70
C LEU A 29 -4.68 3.05 -3.10
N HIS A 30 -4.73 3.22 -1.77
CA HIS A 30 -4.00 4.28 -1.08
C HIS A 30 -3.65 3.86 0.35
N MET A 31 -2.38 3.52 0.59
CA MET A 31 -1.90 3.22 1.93
C MET A 31 -0.42 3.54 2.12
N HIS A 32 -0.06 3.74 3.39
CA HIS A 32 1.28 4.08 3.84
C HIS A 32 1.84 3.06 4.82
N THR A 33 3.17 2.96 4.84
CA THR A 33 3.96 2.18 5.79
C THR A 33 5.01 3.09 6.44
N VAL A 34 5.86 2.54 7.30
CA VAL A 34 6.99 3.29 7.89
C VAL A 34 8.00 3.82 6.85
N PHE A 35 7.87 3.44 5.58
CA PHE A 35 8.66 4.02 4.50
C PHE A 35 8.22 5.43 4.10
N SER A 36 7.09 5.96 4.59
CA SER A 36 6.81 7.41 4.49
C SER A 36 6.37 7.96 5.82
N ASP A 37 5.07 8.00 6.10
CA ASP A 37 4.49 8.53 7.34
C ASP A 37 3.58 7.51 8.06
N GLY A 38 3.37 6.35 7.45
CA GLY A 38 2.65 5.24 8.07
C GLY A 38 3.38 4.65 9.28
N SER A 39 2.68 3.83 10.05
CA SER A 39 3.17 3.33 11.35
C SER A 39 3.45 1.81 11.38
N VAL A 40 3.32 1.11 10.26
CA VAL A 40 3.48 -0.35 10.18
C VAL A 40 4.47 -0.75 9.11
N TRP A 41 5.11 -1.91 9.26
CA TRP A 41 5.98 -2.48 8.22
C TRP A 41 5.14 -3.03 7.05
N PRO A 42 5.65 -3.06 5.80
CA PRO A 42 4.86 -3.50 4.63
C PRO A 42 4.18 -4.87 4.74
N ASN A 43 4.72 -5.82 5.51
CA ASN A 43 4.08 -7.13 5.72
C ASN A 43 2.72 -7.01 6.43
N ILE A 44 2.54 -6.02 7.30
CA ILE A 44 1.30 -5.84 8.07
C ILE A 44 0.17 -5.44 7.12
N ARG A 45 0.42 -4.58 6.14
CA ARG A 45 -0.57 -4.23 5.10
C ARG A 45 -1.03 -5.45 4.30
N VAL A 46 -0.12 -6.37 3.97
CA VAL A 46 -0.46 -7.64 3.31
C VAL A 46 -1.31 -8.53 4.23
N GLN A 47 -1.00 -8.57 5.53
CA GLN A 47 -1.77 -9.35 6.51
C GLN A 47 -3.17 -8.78 6.75
N GLU A 48 -3.30 -7.46 6.82
CA GLU A 48 -4.57 -6.73 6.87
C GLU A 48 -5.42 -7.06 5.66
N ALA A 49 -4.86 -6.94 4.46
CA ALA A 49 -5.56 -7.27 3.21
C ALA A 49 -6.07 -8.72 3.19
N LYS A 50 -5.22 -9.67 3.57
CA LYS A 50 -5.62 -11.09 3.68
C LYS A 50 -6.73 -11.31 4.69
N ARG A 51 -6.68 -10.63 5.83
CA ARG A 51 -7.68 -10.78 6.91
C ARG A 51 -9.03 -10.19 6.55
N ASP A 52 -9.03 -9.11 5.77
CA ASP A 52 -10.23 -8.34 5.44
C ASP A 52 -10.81 -8.71 4.05
N GLY A 53 -10.20 -9.67 3.34
CA GLY A 53 -10.66 -10.08 2.00
C GLY A 53 -10.35 -9.06 0.89
N VAL A 54 -9.36 -8.18 1.10
CA VAL A 54 -8.89 -7.24 0.09
C VAL A 54 -8.02 -7.99 -0.92
N HIS A 55 -8.39 -7.91 -2.19
CA HIS A 55 -7.76 -8.64 -3.28
C HIS A 55 -6.53 -7.91 -3.84
N VAL A 56 -6.57 -6.57 -3.84
CA VAL A 56 -5.54 -5.73 -4.44
C VAL A 56 -5.18 -4.61 -3.49
N ILE A 57 -3.88 -4.43 -3.25
CA ILE A 57 -3.34 -3.27 -2.54
C ILE A 57 -2.36 -2.50 -3.41
N ALA A 58 -2.31 -1.18 -3.28
CA ALA A 58 -1.24 -0.37 -3.85
C ALA A 58 -0.39 0.23 -2.74
N THR A 59 0.92 0.02 -2.76
CA THR A 59 1.83 0.72 -1.85
C THR A 59 2.04 2.13 -2.40
N THR A 60 1.55 3.17 -1.73
CA THR A 60 1.56 4.55 -2.24
C THR A 60 2.25 5.48 -1.25
N GLU A 61 3.49 5.15 -0.90
CA GLU A 61 4.28 5.98 0.02
C GLU A 61 4.42 7.41 -0.54
N HIS A 62 4.46 8.40 0.35
CA HIS A 62 4.79 9.77 -0.05
C HIS A 62 6.20 9.82 -0.65
N LEU A 63 6.36 10.54 -1.76
CA LEU A 63 7.65 10.78 -2.39
C LEU A 63 8.46 11.85 -1.64
N GLU A 64 7.83 12.99 -1.35
CA GLU A 64 8.43 14.19 -0.77
C GLU A 64 8.44 14.14 0.77
N TYR A 65 7.37 13.62 1.36
CA TYR A 65 7.18 13.63 2.81
C TYR A 65 7.72 12.36 3.47
N GLN A 66 8.87 12.49 4.15
CA GLN A 66 9.63 11.37 4.71
C GLN A 66 10.02 11.65 6.18
N PRO A 67 9.04 11.74 7.10
CA PRO A 67 9.26 12.11 8.50
C PRO A 67 10.22 11.17 9.24
N TRP A 68 10.26 9.89 8.87
CA TRP A 68 11.11 8.88 9.51
C TRP A 68 12.52 8.80 8.91
N SER A 69 12.89 9.65 7.96
CA SER A 69 14.14 9.55 7.17
C SER A 69 15.44 9.51 7.99
N LYS A 70 15.44 10.05 9.22
CA LYS A 70 16.61 9.96 10.12
C LYS A 70 16.84 8.55 10.66
N ASP A 71 15.78 7.77 10.82
CA ASP A 71 15.82 6.40 11.33
C ASP A 71 15.72 5.38 10.18
N LEU A 72 14.97 5.71 9.12
CA LEU A 72 14.78 4.91 7.91
C LEU A 72 14.95 5.77 6.64
N PRO A 73 16.18 5.91 6.10
CA PRO A 73 16.51 6.91 5.06
C PRO A 73 15.88 6.73 3.67
N HIS A 74 15.12 5.65 3.42
CA HIS A 74 14.33 5.36 2.22
C HIS A 74 14.90 5.90 0.87
N PRO A 75 16.15 5.57 0.48
CA PRO A 75 16.77 6.13 -0.70
C PRO A 75 16.20 5.59 -2.03
N ASP A 76 15.57 4.43 -2.02
CA ASP A 76 14.87 3.84 -3.16
C ASP A 76 13.37 3.81 -2.89
N ARG A 77 12.60 4.59 -3.66
CA ARG A 77 11.16 4.77 -3.50
C ARG A 77 10.33 3.54 -3.89
N ASN A 78 10.95 2.51 -4.47
CA ASN A 78 10.26 1.25 -4.77
C ASN A 78 10.33 0.26 -3.59
N ARG A 79 11.05 0.59 -2.50
CA ARG A 79 11.43 -0.41 -1.50
C ARG A 79 10.24 -0.99 -0.74
N SER A 80 9.23 -0.18 -0.42
CA SER A 80 8.01 -0.65 0.24
C SER A 80 7.24 -1.64 -0.64
N PHE A 81 7.14 -1.36 -1.95
CA PHE A 81 6.54 -2.23 -2.96
C PHE A 81 7.25 -3.58 -3.05
N GLU A 82 8.59 -3.58 -3.14
CA GLU A 82 9.38 -4.82 -3.23
C GLU A 82 9.16 -5.72 -2.00
N LEU A 83 9.16 -5.12 -0.81
CA LEU A 83 8.94 -5.82 0.44
C LEU A 83 7.52 -6.38 0.52
N ALA A 84 6.49 -5.54 0.28
CA ALA A 84 5.09 -5.97 0.26
C ALA A 84 4.88 -7.12 -0.74
N SER A 85 5.41 -6.99 -1.96
CA SER A 85 5.35 -8.02 -2.99
C SER A 85 6.01 -9.33 -2.53
N SER A 86 7.15 -9.24 -1.84
CA SER A 86 7.81 -10.42 -1.29
C SER A 86 7.00 -11.09 -0.18
N PHE A 87 6.33 -10.33 0.68
CA PHE A 87 5.45 -10.87 1.72
C PHE A 87 4.14 -11.45 1.16
N ALA A 88 3.69 -10.96 0.01
CA ALA A 88 2.49 -11.44 -0.68
C ALA A 88 2.71 -12.70 -1.54
N LYS A 89 3.95 -13.15 -1.79
CA LYS A 89 4.26 -14.30 -2.66
C LYS A 89 3.46 -15.59 -2.39
N ASN A 90 3.07 -15.82 -1.13
CA ASN A 90 2.33 -17.00 -0.69
C ASN A 90 0.88 -16.66 -0.28
N THR A 91 0.32 -15.59 -0.83
CA THR A 91 -1.06 -15.16 -0.61
C THR A 91 -1.73 -14.87 -1.96
N ASP A 92 -3.05 -14.70 -1.94
CA ASP A 92 -3.82 -14.27 -3.11
C ASP A 92 -3.90 -12.73 -3.25
N VAL A 93 -3.18 -11.98 -2.41
CA VAL A 93 -3.17 -10.51 -2.43
C VAL A 93 -2.26 -10.02 -3.55
N MET A 94 -2.82 -9.27 -4.49
CA MET A 94 -2.05 -8.59 -5.53
C MET A 94 -1.49 -7.27 -4.99
N VAL A 95 -0.20 -7.04 -5.18
CA VAL A 95 0.46 -5.78 -4.79
C VAL A 95 0.79 -4.98 -6.04
N ILE A 96 0.34 -3.74 -6.09
CA ILE A 96 0.63 -2.78 -7.16
C ILE A 96 1.70 -1.81 -6.69
N ASN A 97 2.69 -1.54 -7.56
CA ASN A 97 3.64 -0.46 -7.33
C ASN A 97 2.95 0.89 -7.55
N GLY A 98 3.09 1.77 -6.57
CA GLY A 98 2.53 3.10 -6.61
C GLY A 98 3.33 4.08 -5.76
N SER A 99 2.94 5.34 -5.79
CA SER A 99 3.48 6.40 -4.95
C SER A 99 2.48 7.54 -4.86
N GLU A 100 2.50 8.26 -3.75
CA GLU A 100 1.76 9.51 -3.60
C GLU A 100 2.70 10.69 -3.88
N ILE A 101 2.40 11.42 -4.94
CA ILE A 101 3.02 12.71 -5.25
C ILE A 101 2.39 13.73 -4.32
N THR A 102 3.19 14.28 -3.41
CA THR A 102 2.75 15.01 -2.23
C THR A 102 3.23 16.45 -2.31
N ARG A 103 2.37 17.32 -2.85
CA ARG A 103 2.69 18.73 -3.10
C ARG A 103 1.66 19.65 -2.48
N ASP A 104 2.07 20.89 -2.24
CA ASP A 104 1.13 21.96 -1.92
C ASP A 104 0.18 22.20 -3.09
N MET A 105 -1.00 22.75 -2.78
CA MET A 105 -1.94 23.17 -3.82
C MET A 105 -1.41 24.42 -4.55
N PRO A 106 -1.51 24.48 -5.90
CA PRO A 106 -1.86 23.42 -6.85
C PRO A 106 -0.63 22.59 -7.30
N PRO A 107 -0.81 21.31 -7.73
CA PRO A 107 -2.09 20.58 -7.85
C PRO A 107 -2.53 19.82 -6.60
N GLY A 108 -1.72 19.78 -5.54
CA GLY A 108 -2.00 19.01 -4.33
C GLY A 108 -1.42 17.60 -4.37
N HIS A 109 -2.21 16.64 -3.90
CA HIS A 109 -1.81 15.25 -3.76
C HIS A 109 -2.42 14.38 -4.86
N ALA A 110 -1.65 13.46 -5.41
CA ALA A 110 -2.14 12.46 -6.35
C ALA A 110 -1.39 11.14 -6.23
N ASN A 111 -2.12 10.04 -6.42
CA ASN A 111 -1.53 8.71 -6.47
C ASN A 111 -1.24 8.31 -7.91
N ALA A 112 0.02 7.98 -8.19
CA ALA A 112 0.41 7.27 -9.39
C ALA A 112 0.51 5.78 -9.05
N ILE A 113 -0.40 4.96 -9.60
CA ILE A 113 -0.41 3.50 -9.45
C ILE A 113 -0.06 2.81 -10.78
N PHE A 114 0.39 1.55 -10.71
CA PHE A 114 0.97 0.81 -11.85
C PHE A 114 2.25 1.45 -12.41
N ILE A 115 2.97 2.20 -11.58
CA ILE A 115 4.24 2.80 -11.97
C ILE A 115 5.33 1.72 -12.07
N LYS A 116 6.28 1.94 -12.98
CA LYS A 116 7.41 1.02 -13.15
C LYS A 116 8.58 1.35 -12.24
N ASP A 117 8.71 2.62 -11.86
CA ASP A 117 9.80 3.13 -11.04
C ASP A 117 9.39 4.42 -10.34
N ALA A 118 9.17 4.33 -9.03
CA ALA A 118 8.80 5.45 -8.17
C ALA A 118 9.88 6.54 -8.11
N ASN A 119 11.15 6.19 -8.27
CA ASN A 119 12.24 7.16 -8.22
C ASN A 119 12.14 8.19 -9.35
N LYS A 120 11.51 7.84 -10.49
CA LYS A 120 11.37 8.76 -11.63
C LYS A 120 10.34 9.85 -11.42
N LEU A 121 9.48 9.71 -10.41
CA LEU A 121 8.49 10.73 -10.04
C LEU A 121 9.09 11.81 -9.12
N MET A 122 10.32 11.62 -8.63
CA MET A 122 11.04 12.63 -7.86
C MET A 122 11.60 13.71 -8.78
N VAL A 123 10.74 14.63 -9.19
CA VAL A 123 11.07 15.76 -10.07
C VAL A 123 10.86 17.10 -9.36
N ALA A 124 11.52 18.16 -9.85
CA ALA A 124 11.43 19.48 -9.24
C ALA A 124 10.06 20.12 -9.44
N ASP A 125 9.60 20.19 -10.70
CA ASP A 125 8.28 20.72 -11.05
C ASP A 125 7.19 19.68 -10.72
N PRO A 126 6.20 20.01 -9.88
CA PRO A 126 5.07 19.15 -9.63
C PRO A 126 4.40 18.62 -10.89
N ILE A 127 4.27 19.43 -11.95
CA ILE A 127 3.56 19.03 -13.18
C ILE A 127 4.29 17.92 -13.94
N ASP A 128 5.62 17.86 -13.85
CA ASP A 128 6.41 16.81 -14.49
C ASP A 128 6.20 15.42 -13.84
N ALA A 129 5.63 15.39 -12.62
CA ALA A 129 5.33 14.15 -11.90
C ALA A 129 3.94 13.57 -12.24
N TYR A 130 3.03 14.40 -12.76
CA TYR A 130 1.63 14.08 -13.05
C TYR A 130 1.44 13.59 -14.49
#